data_AF-A0A6P8I8J9-F1
#
_entry.id   AF-A0A6P8I8J9-F1
#
_cell.length_a   1.000
_cell.length_b   1.000
_cell.length_c   1.000
_cell.angle_alpha   90.00
_cell.angle_beta   90.00
_cell.angle_gamma   90.00
#
_symmetry.space_group_name_H-M   'P 1'
#
loop_
_entity.id
_entity.type
_entity.pdbx_description
1 polymer ?
#
loop_
_entity_poly.entity_id
_entity_poly.type
_entity_poly.pdbx_seq_one_letter_code
_entity_poly.pdbx_strand_id
1 'polypeptide(L)'
;MLTIPASLLFLIHLTTCSDSQDVQGTNHAASFAVSPDRALINHVLKTIQSVDQFKCALLCMRQQGCLSANFYSNEESCELNERRREDVDSLDYIVCQGCFYMEIQRVKCASNPCLNNGACYLEYESNMQTSKCSCLSGYRGSLCEQEIIGYHEDHPSLSCKQIYDEEPSSPSGLYYFKNISGYASIPYQAYCFMGVIDSCGGGGWSLAMKIDGKKTTFHYNSSYWENKLSYNPAAGKTGFDAMETKIPFYWSMSITKLCLGMRTGSDQIIRWLKVPYSALSLHDVISTNTFHPVSTPRDQWKNLVPGSSLQTYYTRKGFNAKASQSDRIWINSRARIGVVGNNERDATTPDSRIGFGTGGSGRNEDDTNSCGNEAAGDIGADNDKVSIKAFCYILLQ
;
A
#
# COMPACT_ATOMS: atom_id res chain seq x y z
N MET A 1 8.05 -55.60 -3.58
CA MET A 1 9.19 -54.66 -3.56
C MET A 1 9.14 -53.87 -4.86
N LEU A 2 8.59 -52.65 -4.83
CA LEU A 2 8.68 -51.72 -5.96
C LEU A 2 10.01 -50.97 -5.83
N THR A 3 10.96 -51.24 -6.72
CA THR A 3 12.17 -50.43 -6.88
C THR A 3 11.81 -49.22 -7.74
N ILE A 4 11.77 -48.04 -7.13
CA ILE A 4 11.71 -46.76 -7.85
C ILE A 4 13.09 -46.54 -8.47
N PRO A 5 13.25 -46.38 -9.80
CA PRO A 5 14.54 -46.02 -10.36
C PRO A 5 14.85 -44.57 -9.99
N ALA A 6 15.99 -44.34 -9.36
CA ALA A 6 16.50 -43.00 -9.12
C ALA A 6 16.95 -42.43 -10.48
N SER A 7 16.10 -41.61 -11.12
CA SER A 7 16.49 -40.83 -12.28
C SER A 7 17.53 -39.80 -11.84
N LEU A 8 18.76 -39.88 -12.37
CA LEU A 8 19.75 -38.82 -12.16
C LEU A 8 19.36 -37.59 -12.99
N LEU A 9 19.29 -36.44 -12.32
CA LEU A 9 19.07 -35.13 -12.92
C LEU A 9 20.37 -34.35 -12.88
N PHE A 10 20.81 -33.81 -14.01
CA PHE A 10 21.94 -32.88 -14.08
C PHE A 10 21.53 -31.60 -14.81
N LEU A 11 21.92 -30.44 -14.24
CA LEU A 11 21.59 -29.11 -14.76
C LEU A 11 22.75 -28.58 -15.62
N ILE A 12 22.47 -28.09 -16.83
CA ILE A 12 23.46 -27.47 -17.70
C ILE A 12 23.07 -26.01 -17.95
N HIS A 13 23.97 -25.08 -17.60
CA HIS A 13 23.85 -23.65 -17.91
C HIS A 13 24.72 -23.29 -19.11
N LEU A 14 24.12 -22.70 -20.15
CA LEU A 14 24.83 -22.07 -21.24
C LEU A 14 24.69 -20.56 -21.16
N THR A 15 25.80 -19.87 -20.89
CA THR A 15 25.93 -18.43 -21.14
C THR A 15 26.56 -18.22 -22.50
N THR A 16 25.85 -17.58 -23.43
CA THR A 16 26.42 -17.13 -24.69
C THR A 16 27.17 -15.81 -24.46
N CYS A 17 28.49 -15.80 -24.62
CA CYS A 17 29.22 -14.56 -24.82
C CYS A 17 29.09 -14.18 -26.30
N SER A 18 28.31 -13.13 -26.59
CA SER A 18 28.24 -12.51 -27.91
C SER A 18 29.19 -11.31 -27.93
N ASP A 19 30.30 -11.42 -28.68
CA ASP A 19 31.12 -10.28 -29.09
C ASP A 19 30.45 -9.60 -30.29
N SER A 20 29.34 -8.89 -30.07
CA SER A 20 28.86 -7.84 -30.97
C SER A 20 27.70 -7.07 -30.34
N GLN A 21 27.74 -5.74 -30.47
CA GLN A 21 26.67 -4.83 -30.07
C GLN A 21 25.41 -5.04 -30.93
N ASP A 22 24.59 -6.03 -30.59
CA ASP A 22 23.12 -6.02 -30.58
C ASP A 22 22.63 -7.44 -30.18
N VAL A 23 21.40 -7.54 -29.70
CA VAL A 23 20.63 -8.76 -29.36
C VAL A 23 20.75 -9.27 -27.92
N GLN A 24 19.61 -9.21 -27.23
CA GLN A 24 19.26 -9.95 -26.01
C GLN A 24 19.86 -11.37 -26.00
N GLY A 25 20.91 -11.57 -25.20
CA GLY A 25 21.45 -12.91 -24.93
C GLY A 25 20.40 -13.75 -24.21
N THR A 26 19.78 -14.68 -24.93
CA THR A 26 18.86 -15.66 -24.34
C THR A 26 19.66 -16.69 -23.56
N ASN A 27 19.61 -16.58 -22.22
CA ASN A 27 20.13 -17.61 -21.32
C ASN A 27 19.32 -18.90 -21.54
N HIS A 28 19.92 -19.90 -22.17
CA HIS A 28 19.31 -21.21 -22.35
C HIS A 28 19.81 -22.13 -21.23
N ALA A 29 19.05 -22.22 -20.14
CA ALA A 29 19.25 -23.23 -19.10
C ALA A 29 18.31 -24.41 -19.36
N ALA A 30 18.85 -25.63 -19.42
CA ALA A 30 18.04 -26.85 -19.52
C ALA A 30 18.51 -27.88 -18.49
N SER A 31 17.55 -28.61 -17.92
CA SER A 31 17.79 -29.80 -17.12
C SER A 31 17.57 -31.02 -18.00
N PHE A 32 18.40 -32.06 -17.85
CA PHE A 32 18.20 -33.33 -18.54
C PHE A 32 17.80 -34.41 -17.55
N ALA A 33 16.68 -35.08 -17.81
CA ALA A 33 16.36 -36.35 -17.16
C ALA A 33 17.09 -37.47 -17.90
N VAL A 34 17.93 -38.22 -17.18
CA VAL A 34 18.72 -39.30 -17.77
C VAL A 34 18.14 -40.66 -17.38
N SER A 35 17.80 -41.46 -18.40
CA SER A 35 17.38 -42.85 -18.25
C SER A 35 18.49 -43.76 -18.81
N PRO A 36 19.25 -44.46 -17.94
CA PRO A 36 20.27 -45.40 -18.39
C PRO A 36 19.65 -46.63 -19.05
N ASP A 37 20.43 -47.25 -19.94
CA ASP A 37 20.09 -48.42 -20.74
C ASP A 37 18.80 -48.27 -21.57
N ARG A 38 18.54 -47.05 -22.02
CA ARG A 38 17.39 -46.68 -22.84
C ARG A 38 17.81 -45.80 -24.01
N ALA A 39 17.10 -45.96 -25.13
CA ALA A 39 17.18 -45.06 -26.28
C ALA A 39 15.80 -44.89 -26.92
N LEU A 40 15.61 -43.75 -27.57
CA LEU A 40 14.45 -43.45 -28.40
C LEU A 40 14.84 -43.57 -29.88
N ILE A 41 14.29 -44.54 -30.60
CA ILE A 41 14.59 -44.79 -32.02
C ILE A 41 13.55 -44.16 -32.94
N ASN A 42 13.84 -44.08 -34.25
CA ASN A 42 12.95 -43.58 -35.31
C ASN A 42 12.61 -42.08 -35.28
N HIS A 43 13.08 -41.33 -34.28
CA HIS A 43 12.83 -39.88 -34.14
C HIS A 43 14.12 -39.04 -34.25
N VAL A 44 15.15 -39.60 -34.90
CA VAL A 44 16.51 -39.03 -34.97
C VAL A 44 16.57 -37.89 -35.99
N LEU A 45 16.90 -36.69 -35.50
CA LEU A 45 17.24 -35.52 -36.30
C LEU A 45 18.66 -35.61 -36.86
N LYS A 46 19.60 -36.05 -36.02
CA LYS A 46 21.04 -36.03 -36.35
C LYS A 46 21.82 -37.02 -35.51
N THR A 47 22.72 -37.76 -36.17
CA THR A 47 23.71 -38.63 -35.52
C THR A 47 25.09 -37.96 -35.54
N ILE A 48 25.82 -38.06 -34.44
CA ILE A 48 27.09 -37.37 -34.20
C ILE A 48 28.06 -38.37 -33.57
N GLN A 49 29.29 -38.43 -34.07
CA GLN A 49 30.34 -39.34 -33.62
C GLN A 49 31.39 -38.60 -32.80
N SER A 50 32.18 -39.34 -32.00
CA SER A 50 33.27 -38.81 -31.17
C SER A 50 32.79 -37.69 -30.22
N VAL A 51 31.73 -38.00 -29.48
CA VAL A 51 31.17 -37.10 -28.47
C VAL A 51 31.04 -37.82 -27.14
N ASP A 52 31.15 -37.07 -26.04
CA ASP A 52 30.75 -37.57 -24.73
C ASP A 52 29.30 -37.22 -24.40
N GLN A 53 28.79 -37.76 -23.30
CA GLN A 53 27.41 -37.55 -22.83
C GLN A 53 27.07 -36.06 -22.64
N PHE A 54 27.99 -35.28 -22.08
CA PHE A 54 27.76 -33.86 -21.78
C PHE A 54 27.70 -33.04 -23.07
N LYS A 55 28.61 -33.31 -24.00
CA LYS A 55 28.63 -32.69 -25.33
C LYS A 55 27.40 -33.07 -26.15
N CYS A 56 26.92 -34.30 -26.04
CA CYS A 56 25.67 -34.75 -26.65
C CYS A 56 24.46 -33.94 -26.15
N ALA A 57 24.33 -33.77 -24.83
CA ALA A 57 23.28 -32.93 -24.23
C ALA A 57 23.37 -31.46 -24.70
N LEU A 58 24.59 -30.91 -24.72
CA LEU A 58 24.84 -29.53 -25.17
C LEU A 58 24.54 -29.32 -26.67
N LEU A 59 24.81 -30.32 -27.50
CA LEU A 59 24.46 -30.30 -28.93
C LEU A 59 22.94 -30.36 -29.13
N CYS A 60 22.22 -31.13 -28.32
CA CYS A 60 20.75 -31.11 -28.35
C CYS A 60 20.20 -29.73 -27.97
N MET A 61 20.71 -29.09 -26.91
CA MET A 61 20.27 -27.74 -26.51
C MET A 61 20.43 -26.68 -27.62
N ARG A 62 21.42 -26.87 -28.52
CA ARG A 62 21.71 -25.95 -29.62
C ARG A 62 20.99 -26.30 -30.91
N GLN A 63 20.51 -27.53 -31.05
CA GLN A 63 19.85 -27.99 -32.26
C GLN A 63 18.37 -27.60 -32.21
N GLN A 64 17.94 -26.75 -33.14
CA GLN A 64 16.53 -26.40 -33.29
C GLN A 64 15.69 -27.66 -33.48
N GLY A 65 14.62 -27.79 -32.70
CA GLY A 65 13.72 -28.94 -32.73
C GLY A 65 14.17 -30.14 -31.89
N CYS A 66 15.39 -30.16 -31.34
CA CYS A 66 15.82 -31.26 -30.47
C CYS A 66 15.10 -31.19 -29.12
N LEU A 67 14.46 -32.29 -28.71
CA LEU A 67 13.75 -32.43 -27.44
C LEU A 67 14.36 -33.52 -26.53
N SER A 68 15.08 -34.47 -27.10
CA SER A 68 15.83 -35.48 -26.35
C SER A 68 17.05 -35.97 -27.14
N ALA A 69 17.94 -36.73 -26.52
CA ALA A 69 19.09 -37.32 -27.18
C ALA A 69 19.41 -38.71 -26.63
N ASN A 70 19.91 -39.60 -27.48
CA ASN A 70 20.51 -40.87 -27.07
C ASN A 70 22.03 -40.69 -27.07
N PHE A 71 22.71 -41.05 -25.99
CA PHE A 71 24.17 -41.16 -25.97
C PHE A 71 24.55 -42.64 -25.86
N TYR A 72 25.35 -43.14 -26.79
CA TYR A 72 25.85 -44.51 -26.78
C TYR A 72 27.32 -44.52 -26.36
N SER A 73 27.57 -45.05 -25.16
CA SER A 73 28.89 -44.96 -24.53
C SER A 73 29.95 -45.82 -25.21
N ASN A 74 29.57 -46.95 -25.82
CA ASN A 74 30.51 -47.85 -26.47
C ASN A 74 31.01 -47.28 -27.81
N GLU A 75 30.12 -46.66 -28.58
CA GLU A 75 30.44 -46.06 -29.88
C GLU A 75 30.93 -44.61 -29.76
N GLU A 76 30.89 -44.01 -28.57
CA GLU A 76 31.10 -42.57 -28.34
C GLU A 76 30.27 -41.71 -29.30
N SER A 77 29.01 -42.09 -29.47
CA SER A 77 28.10 -41.51 -30.46
C SER A 77 26.81 -40.99 -29.82
N CYS A 78 26.16 -40.06 -30.51
CA CYS A 78 24.97 -39.37 -30.02
C CYS A 78 23.94 -39.21 -31.13
N GLU A 79 22.68 -39.46 -30.81
CA GLU A 79 21.53 -39.18 -31.67
C GLU A 79 20.68 -38.09 -31.04
N LEU A 80 20.49 -36.99 -31.75
CA LEU A 80 19.58 -35.90 -31.38
C LEU A 80 18.18 -36.25 -31.89
N ASN A 81 17.15 -36.11 -31.05
CA ASN A 81 15.78 -36.53 -31.36
C ASN A 81 14.79 -35.36 -31.32
N GLU A 82 13.79 -35.38 -32.21
CA GLU A 82 12.73 -34.35 -32.27
C GLU A 82 11.51 -34.64 -31.38
N ARG A 83 11.55 -35.73 -30.62
CA ARG A 83 10.46 -36.17 -29.75
C ARG A 83 10.94 -36.43 -28.32
N ARG A 84 10.00 -36.41 -27.37
CA ARG A 84 10.19 -36.85 -25.97
C ARG A 84 9.56 -38.22 -25.77
N ARG A 85 9.87 -38.87 -24.64
CA ARG A 85 9.31 -40.19 -24.31
C ARG A 85 7.78 -40.18 -24.29
N GLU A 86 7.18 -39.08 -23.81
CA GLU A 86 5.74 -38.92 -23.71
C GLU A 86 5.03 -38.70 -25.06
N ASP A 87 5.77 -38.29 -26.09
CA ASP A 87 5.22 -37.90 -27.40
C ASP A 87 5.13 -39.09 -28.39
N VAL A 88 5.58 -40.29 -28.02
CA VAL A 88 5.85 -41.42 -28.93
C VAL A 88 5.30 -42.76 -28.42
N ASP A 89 5.15 -43.72 -29.33
CA ASP A 89 4.71 -45.07 -28.97
C ASP A 89 5.68 -45.73 -27.97
N SER A 90 5.15 -46.61 -27.14
CA SER A 90 5.94 -47.45 -26.24
C SER A 90 7.04 -48.25 -26.94
N LEU A 91 6.82 -48.66 -28.20
CA LEU A 91 7.73 -49.51 -28.99
C LEU A 91 9.00 -48.78 -29.45
N ASP A 92 8.96 -47.46 -29.62
CA ASP A 92 10.13 -46.67 -30.04
C ASP A 92 11.10 -46.40 -28.88
N TYR A 93 10.70 -46.69 -27.63
CA TYR A 93 11.53 -46.53 -26.45
C TYR A 93 12.14 -47.86 -26.00
N ILE A 94 13.27 -48.19 -26.61
CA ILE A 94 13.89 -49.51 -26.50
C ILE A 94 14.85 -49.60 -25.32
N VAL A 95 15.16 -50.84 -24.93
CA VAL A 95 16.28 -51.16 -24.05
C VAL A 95 17.52 -51.35 -24.92
N CYS A 96 18.61 -50.68 -24.58
CA CYS A 96 19.93 -50.93 -25.15
C CYS A 96 20.96 -50.91 -24.03
N GLN A 97 22.00 -51.74 -24.12
CA GLN A 97 23.00 -51.82 -23.08
C GLN A 97 24.08 -50.75 -23.31
N GLY A 98 24.37 -49.91 -22.31
CA GLY A 98 25.38 -48.87 -22.40
C GLY A 98 24.93 -47.61 -23.16
N CYS A 99 23.62 -47.43 -23.36
CA CYS A 99 23.04 -46.22 -23.92
C CYS A 99 22.35 -45.38 -22.83
N PHE A 100 22.27 -44.07 -23.05
CA PHE A 100 21.68 -43.13 -22.12
C PHE A 100 20.69 -42.24 -22.85
N TYR A 101 19.40 -42.40 -22.56
CA TYR A 101 18.37 -41.50 -23.04
C TYR A 101 18.36 -40.25 -22.16
N MET A 102 18.46 -39.08 -22.77
CA MET A 102 18.52 -37.79 -22.11
C MET A 102 17.39 -36.91 -22.64
N GLU A 103 16.43 -36.54 -21.79
CA GLU A 103 15.29 -35.73 -22.18
C GLU A 103 15.44 -34.29 -21.68
N ILE A 104 15.24 -33.30 -22.57
CA ILE A 104 15.21 -31.88 -22.17
C ILE A 104 13.96 -31.64 -21.33
N GLN A 105 14.15 -31.35 -20.05
CA GLN A 105 13.10 -30.81 -19.22
C GLN A 105 13.01 -29.30 -19.45
N ARG A 106 11.85 -28.83 -19.95
CA ARG A 106 11.54 -27.39 -19.98
C ARG A 106 11.45 -26.90 -18.55
N VAL A 107 12.50 -26.26 -18.06
CA VAL A 107 12.47 -25.58 -16.77
C VAL A 107 11.54 -24.38 -16.92
N LYS A 108 10.35 -24.45 -16.32
CA LYS A 108 9.30 -23.41 -16.52
C LYS A 108 9.74 -21.99 -16.17
N CYS A 109 10.75 -21.83 -15.31
CA CYS A 109 11.33 -20.54 -14.95
C CYS A 109 12.60 -20.16 -15.74
N ALA A 110 13.10 -20.97 -16.70
CA ALA A 110 14.35 -20.67 -17.41
C ALA A 110 14.31 -19.34 -18.17
N SER A 111 13.17 -18.99 -18.77
CA SER A 111 12.98 -17.72 -19.48
C SER A 111 12.30 -16.63 -18.65
N ASN A 112 12.06 -16.89 -17.35
CA ASN A 112 11.19 -16.10 -16.46
C ASN A 112 9.87 -15.61 -17.12
N PRO A 113 8.76 -16.39 -17.04
CA PRO A 113 7.48 -16.00 -17.62
C PRO A 113 6.77 -14.83 -16.91
N CYS A 114 7.27 -14.38 -15.75
CA CYS A 114 6.65 -13.32 -14.97
C CYS A 114 6.94 -11.95 -15.57
N LEU A 115 5.90 -11.17 -15.82
CA LEU A 115 5.98 -9.80 -16.31
C LEU A 115 6.37 -8.83 -15.19
N ASN A 116 6.66 -7.58 -15.56
CA ASN A 116 6.91 -6.48 -14.64
C ASN A 116 7.98 -6.79 -13.58
N ASN A 117 9.04 -7.49 -14.01
CA ASN A 117 10.14 -7.94 -13.16
C ASN A 117 9.72 -8.84 -11.98
N GLY A 118 8.60 -9.55 -12.12
CA GLY A 118 8.20 -10.59 -11.17
C GLY A 118 9.24 -11.72 -11.11
N ALA A 119 9.36 -12.35 -9.93
CA ALA A 119 10.25 -13.49 -9.73
C ALA A 119 9.50 -14.79 -9.99
N CYS A 120 10.02 -15.64 -10.88
CA CYS A 120 9.49 -16.99 -11.11
C CYS A 120 10.10 -17.99 -10.14
N TYR A 121 9.24 -18.81 -9.52
CA TYR A 121 9.64 -19.95 -8.72
C TYR A 121 8.95 -21.22 -9.20
N LEU A 122 9.65 -22.34 -9.00
CA LEU A 122 9.14 -23.66 -9.32
C LEU A 122 8.38 -24.18 -8.10
N GLU A 123 7.17 -24.69 -8.34
CA GLU A 123 6.35 -25.36 -7.35
C GLU A 123 6.14 -26.80 -7.82
N TYR A 124 6.20 -27.76 -6.88
CA TYR A 124 6.11 -29.18 -7.19
C TYR A 124 4.83 -29.73 -6.59
N GLU A 125 3.81 -29.94 -7.42
CA GLU A 125 2.58 -30.62 -7.01
C GLU A 125 2.49 -31.97 -7.72
N SER A 126 2.39 -33.06 -6.94
CA SER A 126 2.09 -34.40 -7.47
C SER A 126 2.98 -34.85 -8.64
N ASN A 127 4.29 -34.57 -8.56
CA ASN A 127 5.30 -34.84 -9.61
C ASN A 127 5.16 -34.03 -10.91
N MET A 128 4.28 -33.03 -10.98
CA MET A 128 4.28 -32.00 -12.03
C MET A 128 4.99 -30.74 -11.54
N GLN A 129 5.95 -30.26 -12.34
CA GLN A 129 6.58 -28.97 -12.11
C GLN A 129 5.64 -27.87 -12.59
N THR A 130 5.18 -26.97 -11.72
CA THR A 130 4.45 -25.75 -12.07
C THR A 130 5.34 -24.52 -11.84
N SER A 131 5.06 -23.43 -12.54
CA SER A 131 5.71 -22.14 -12.31
C SER A 131 4.72 -21.20 -11.68
N LYS A 132 5.16 -20.45 -10.67
CA LYS A 132 4.36 -19.41 -10.04
C LYS A 132 5.19 -18.14 -9.93
N CYS A 133 4.50 -17.00 -10.01
CA CYS A 133 5.12 -15.69 -9.97
C CYS A 133 4.96 -15.04 -8.61
N SER A 134 6.02 -14.38 -8.15
CA SER A 134 6.00 -13.47 -7.01
C SER A 134 6.12 -12.07 -7.57
N CYS A 135 5.03 -11.30 -7.47
CA CYS A 135 4.98 -9.98 -8.05
C CYS A 135 5.70 -8.95 -7.19
N LEU A 136 6.33 -7.98 -7.85
CA LEU A 136 6.81 -6.79 -7.18
C LEU A 136 5.62 -5.95 -6.69
N SER A 137 5.86 -5.11 -5.69
CA SER A 137 4.86 -4.18 -5.17
C SER A 137 4.30 -3.32 -6.30
N GLY A 138 2.97 -3.25 -6.39
CA GLY A 138 2.27 -2.54 -7.47
C GLY A 138 1.79 -3.42 -8.61
N TYR A 139 2.11 -4.71 -8.60
CA TYR A 139 1.63 -5.66 -9.61
C TYR A 139 0.91 -6.85 -8.99
N ARG A 140 -0.04 -7.40 -9.75
CA ARG A 140 -0.78 -8.62 -9.42
C ARG A 140 -1.12 -9.43 -10.68
N GLY A 141 -1.77 -10.58 -10.46
CA GLY A 141 -2.07 -11.54 -11.52
C GLY A 141 -1.11 -12.72 -11.50
N SER A 142 -1.47 -13.78 -12.24
CA SER A 142 -0.70 -15.02 -12.25
C SER A 142 0.69 -14.87 -12.87
N LEU A 143 0.86 -13.87 -13.74
CA LEU A 143 2.11 -13.50 -14.39
C LEU A 143 2.53 -12.07 -14.03
N CYS A 144 1.96 -11.46 -12.99
CA CYS A 144 2.22 -10.07 -12.61
C CYS A 144 1.87 -9.04 -13.70
N GLU A 145 0.89 -9.37 -14.54
CA GLU A 145 0.50 -8.61 -15.72
C GLU A 145 -0.39 -7.40 -15.43
N GLN A 146 -0.96 -7.31 -14.22
CA GLN A 146 -1.91 -6.27 -13.84
C GLN A 146 -1.26 -5.27 -12.89
N GLU A 147 -1.37 -3.99 -13.20
CA GLU A 147 -0.98 -2.91 -12.29
C GLU A 147 -2.05 -2.66 -11.23
N ILE A 148 -1.61 -2.36 -10.01
CA ILE A 148 -2.48 -1.99 -8.89
C ILE A 148 -2.54 -0.47 -8.82
N ILE A 149 -3.75 0.07 -8.70
CA ILE A 149 -3.97 1.51 -8.63
C ILE A 149 -3.24 2.16 -7.46
N GLY A 150 -2.63 3.32 -7.72
CA GLY A 150 -1.91 4.13 -6.73
C GLY A 150 -0.47 3.72 -6.47
N TYR A 151 0.06 2.64 -7.07
CA TYR A 151 1.47 2.28 -6.93
C TYR A 151 2.40 3.00 -7.92
N HIS A 152 1.87 3.44 -9.05
CA HIS A 152 2.62 4.10 -10.12
C HIS A 152 2.08 5.50 -10.39
N GLU A 153 2.95 6.39 -10.89
CA GLU A 153 2.60 7.79 -11.16
C GLU A 153 1.57 7.93 -12.28
N ASP A 154 1.67 7.12 -13.32
CA ASP A 154 0.76 7.05 -14.47
C ASP A 154 -0.54 6.26 -14.20
N HIS A 155 -0.58 5.48 -13.11
CA HIS A 155 -1.78 4.81 -12.62
C HIS A 155 -2.21 5.26 -11.19
N PRO A 156 -2.47 6.56 -10.97
CA PRO A 156 -2.74 7.11 -9.63
C PRO A 156 -4.16 6.84 -9.15
N SER A 157 -4.32 6.72 -7.84
CA SER A 157 -5.62 6.53 -7.16
C SER A 157 -6.33 7.84 -6.84
N LEU A 158 -7.62 7.78 -6.48
CA LEU A 158 -8.36 8.93 -5.94
C LEU A 158 -8.25 9.06 -4.42
N SER A 159 -8.09 7.94 -3.72
CA SER A 159 -8.01 7.90 -2.25
C SER A 159 -7.35 6.62 -1.78
N CYS A 160 -6.83 6.63 -0.55
CA CYS A 160 -6.31 5.41 0.08
C CYS A 160 -7.38 4.31 0.19
N LYS A 161 -8.65 4.70 0.31
CA LYS A 161 -9.78 3.77 0.39
C LYS A 161 -9.98 3.00 -0.90
N GLN A 162 -9.81 3.65 -2.06
CA GLN A 162 -9.89 2.97 -3.35
C GLN A 162 -8.79 1.90 -3.48
N ILE A 163 -7.56 2.23 -3.11
CA ILE A 163 -6.45 1.26 -3.12
C ILE A 163 -6.76 0.09 -2.20
N TYR A 164 -7.25 0.36 -0.98
CA TYR A 164 -7.58 -0.66 -0.01
C TYR A 164 -8.74 -1.57 -0.45
N ASP A 165 -9.74 -1.03 -1.15
CA ASP A 165 -10.88 -1.81 -1.65
C ASP A 165 -10.49 -2.71 -2.82
N GLU A 166 -9.58 -2.24 -3.67
CA GLU A 166 -9.09 -3.01 -4.82
C GLU A 166 -7.99 -4.02 -4.44
N GLU A 167 -7.17 -3.69 -3.43
CA GLU A 167 -6.06 -4.51 -2.94
C GLU A 167 -5.90 -4.38 -1.41
N PRO A 168 -6.71 -5.12 -0.61
CA PRO A 168 -6.69 -5.04 0.86
C PRO A 168 -5.37 -5.46 1.52
N SER A 169 -4.50 -6.18 0.78
CA SER A 169 -3.18 -6.61 1.25
C SER A 169 -2.12 -5.49 1.21
N SER A 170 -2.45 -4.35 0.59
CA SER A 170 -1.55 -3.21 0.42
C SER A 170 -1.04 -2.70 1.79
N PRO A 171 0.29 -2.51 1.97
CA PRO A 171 0.83 -2.06 3.24
C PRO A 171 0.58 -0.56 3.49
N SER A 172 0.67 -0.12 4.74
CA SER A 172 0.68 1.33 5.01
C SER A 172 1.95 1.96 4.43
N GLY A 173 1.84 3.08 3.73
CA GLY A 173 2.96 3.62 2.98
C GLY A 173 2.59 4.72 2.00
N LEU A 174 3.49 4.95 1.05
CA LEU A 174 3.37 5.98 0.02
C LEU A 174 2.71 5.45 -1.24
N TYR A 175 1.78 6.24 -1.75
CA TYR A 175 1.01 5.96 -2.97
C TYR A 175 0.84 7.23 -3.78
N TYR A 176 0.52 7.09 -5.07
CA TYR A 176 0.25 8.16 -6.02
C TYR A 176 -1.24 8.46 -6.15
N PHE A 177 -1.56 9.76 -6.19
CA PHE A 177 -2.94 10.26 -6.21
C PHE A 177 -3.16 11.28 -7.31
N LYS A 178 -4.37 11.25 -7.88
CA LYS A 178 -4.81 12.22 -8.89
C LYS A 178 -4.91 13.60 -8.27
N ASN A 179 -4.32 14.59 -8.94
CA ASN A 179 -4.50 15.99 -8.60
C ASN A 179 -5.68 16.55 -9.39
N ILE A 180 -6.85 16.65 -8.76
CA ILE A 180 -8.10 17.05 -9.42
C ILE A 180 -8.26 18.60 -9.47
N SER A 181 -7.28 19.37 -8.97
CA SER A 181 -7.32 20.84 -9.02
C SER A 181 -6.64 21.42 -10.28
N GLY A 182 -7.37 21.50 -11.40
CA GLY A 182 -7.19 22.47 -12.50
C GLY A 182 -5.89 22.46 -13.36
N TYR A 183 -6.08 22.53 -14.69
CA TYR A 183 -5.14 22.67 -15.84
C TYR A 183 -3.92 21.73 -15.97
N ALA A 184 -3.35 21.22 -14.88
CA ALA A 184 -2.28 20.21 -14.93
C ALA A 184 -2.54 19.12 -13.89
N SER A 185 -2.94 17.94 -14.35
CA SER A 185 -3.21 16.76 -13.52
C SER A 185 -1.91 16.04 -13.13
N ILE A 186 -0.92 16.75 -12.58
CA ILE A 186 0.33 16.13 -12.11
C ILE A 186 0.01 15.34 -10.84
N PRO A 187 0.18 14.01 -10.82
CA PRO A 187 -0.06 13.19 -9.64
C PRO A 187 0.82 13.62 -8.47
N TYR A 188 0.34 13.41 -7.25
CA TYR A 188 1.13 13.66 -6.04
C TYR A 188 1.19 12.42 -5.18
N GLN A 189 2.23 12.32 -4.35
CA GLN A 189 2.34 11.24 -3.38
C GLN A 189 1.82 11.65 -2.01
N ALA A 190 1.13 10.73 -1.34
CA ALA A 190 0.68 10.91 0.03
C ALA A 190 0.71 9.59 0.81
N TYR A 191 0.73 9.71 2.13
CA TYR A 191 0.71 8.55 3.03
C TYR A 191 -0.71 7.98 3.20
N CYS A 192 -0.81 6.66 3.07
CA CYS A 192 -1.99 5.88 3.43
C CYS A 192 -1.74 5.04 4.68
N PHE A 193 -2.71 5.07 5.60
CA PHE A 193 -2.78 4.08 6.66
C PHE A 193 -3.74 2.96 6.24
N MET A 194 -3.18 1.79 5.91
CA MET A 194 -3.90 0.60 5.47
C MET A 194 -4.28 -0.34 6.63
N GLY A 195 -3.82 -0.06 7.85
CA GLY A 195 -4.18 -0.83 9.03
C GLY A 195 -5.58 -0.52 9.57
N VAL A 196 -5.98 -1.24 10.62
CA VAL A 196 -7.20 -0.97 11.39
C VAL A 196 -6.93 0.13 12.41
N ILE A 197 -7.86 1.08 12.53
CA ILE A 197 -7.89 2.03 13.65
C ILE A 197 -9.09 1.66 14.52
N ASP A 198 -8.87 1.19 15.75
CA ASP A 198 -9.89 0.54 16.58
C ASP A 198 -11.26 1.26 16.64
N SER A 199 -11.28 2.58 16.77
CA SER A 199 -12.54 3.36 16.85
C SER A 199 -13.10 3.80 15.50
N CYS A 200 -12.31 3.73 14.43
CA CYS A 200 -12.66 4.22 13.09
C CYS A 200 -12.98 3.11 12.08
N GLY A 201 -12.40 1.92 12.24
CA GLY A 201 -12.61 0.74 11.40
C GLY A 201 -11.47 0.45 10.43
N GLY A 202 -11.80 -0.34 9.40
CA GLY A 202 -10.85 -0.89 8.42
C GLY A 202 -10.04 0.14 7.63
N GLY A 203 -8.96 -0.33 7.01
CA GLY A 203 -7.90 0.46 6.39
C GLY A 203 -8.27 1.26 5.15
N GLY A 204 -7.27 1.92 4.58
CA GLY A 204 -7.43 2.84 3.45
C GLY A 204 -7.71 4.27 3.90
N TRP A 205 -7.07 4.73 4.98
CA TRP A 205 -7.26 6.08 5.51
C TRP A 205 -6.30 7.07 4.85
N SER A 206 -6.85 8.14 4.29
CA SER A 206 -6.10 9.23 3.64
C SER A 206 -5.73 10.34 4.63
N LEU A 207 -4.44 10.56 4.91
CA LEU A 207 -3.98 11.59 5.84
C LEU A 207 -4.05 12.99 5.22
N ALA A 208 -5.04 13.80 5.57
CA ALA A 208 -5.24 15.12 4.97
C ALA A 208 -4.47 16.25 5.67
N MET A 209 -4.40 16.20 7.00
CA MET A 209 -3.76 17.25 7.81
C MET A 209 -3.11 16.71 9.08
N LYS A 210 -2.04 17.39 9.50
CA LYS A 210 -1.36 17.25 10.80
C LYS A 210 -1.20 18.62 11.44
N ILE A 211 -1.62 18.77 12.69
CA ILE A 211 -1.68 20.06 13.40
C ILE A 211 -0.91 19.96 14.71
N ASP A 212 0.03 20.88 14.94
CA ASP A 212 0.72 21.00 16.21
C ASP A 212 0.00 22.03 17.08
N GLY A 213 -0.68 21.60 18.14
CA GLY A 213 -1.39 22.48 19.05
C GLY A 213 -0.50 23.51 19.76
N LYS A 214 0.83 23.37 19.70
CA LYS A 214 1.81 24.36 20.19
C LYS A 214 2.10 25.47 19.19
N LYS A 215 1.63 25.35 17.95
CA LYS A 215 1.81 26.32 16.87
C LYS A 215 0.48 26.91 16.46
N THR A 216 0.53 28.13 15.91
CA THR A 216 -0.64 28.84 15.42
C THR A 216 -0.87 28.68 13.91
N THR A 217 -0.06 27.85 13.23
CA THR A 217 -0.15 27.59 11.78
C THR A 217 -1.58 27.28 11.34
N PHE A 218 -2.27 26.42 12.09
CA PHE A 218 -3.66 26.02 11.84
C PHE A 218 -4.62 26.54 12.90
N HIS A 219 -4.30 27.66 13.56
CA HIS A 219 -5.26 28.36 14.43
C HIS A 219 -6.61 28.60 13.70
N TYR A 220 -7.71 28.74 14.43
CA TYR A 220 -9.07 28.87 13.86
C TYR A 220 -9.16 29.89 12.71
N ASN A 221 -8.52 31.06 12.86
CA ASN A 221 -8.52 32.14 11.87
C ASN A 221 -7.52 31.95 10.71
N SER A 222 -6.76 30.84 10.68
CA SER A 222 -5.77 30.60 9.63
C SER A 222 -6.43 30.50 8.26
N SER A 223 -5.87 31.20 7.27
CA SER A 223 -6.35 31.14 5.89
C SER A 223 -6.19 29.74 5.27
N TYR A 224 -5.35 28.88 5.86
CA TYR A 224 -5.22 27.48 5.44
C TYR A 224 -6.52 26.68 5.57
N TRP A 225 -7.49 27.10 6.39
CA TRP A 225 -8.80 26.42 6.44
C TRP A 225 -9.66 26.73 5.20
N GLU A 226 -9.45 27.88 4.56
CA GLU A 226 -10.33 28.42 3.52
C GLU A 226 -9.68 28.40 2.13
N ASN A 227 -8.37 28.18 2.03
CA ASN A 227 -7.65 28.09 0.76
C ASN A 227 -7.42 26.64 0.30
N LYS A 228 -7.05 26.47 -0.98
CA LYS A 228 -6.61 25.20 -1.58
C LYS A 228 -5.08 25.13 -1.71
N LEU A 229 -4.36 25.69 -0.72
CA LEU A 229 -2.90 25.66 -0.66
C LEU A 229 -2.40 24.55 0.27
N SER A 230 -1.35 23.86 -0.18
CA SER A 230 -0.59 22.92 0.65
C SER A 230 0.24 23.67 1.70
N TYR A 231 0.44 23.02 2.85
CA TYR A 231 1.45 23.41 3.83
C TYR A 231 2.34 22.20 4.09
N ASN A 232 3.66 22.37 3.93
CA ASN A 232 4.64 21.31 4.15
C ASN A 232 4.23 19.94 3.56
N PRO A 233 4.06 19.82 2.23
CA PRO A 233 3.58 18.59 1.60
C PRO A 233 4.54 17.41 1.78
N ALA A 234 5.82 17.66 2.06
CA ALA A 234 6.79 16.61 2.40
C ALA A 234 6.38 15.85 3.67
N ALA A 235 5.80 16.52 4.67
CA ALA A 235 5.25 15.84 5.84
C ALA A 235 3.95 15.08 5.55
N GLY A 236 3.26 15.32 4.43
CA GLY A 236 2.13 14.48 4.00
C GLY A 236 2.54 13.12 3.45
N LYS A 237 3.84 12.92 3.23
CA LYS A 237 4.44 11.67 2.76
C LYS A 237 4.85 10.72 3.89
N THR A 238 4.64 11.13 5.13
CA THR A 238 5.00 10.36 6.32
C THR A 238 3.75 10.08 7.16
N GLY A 239 3.82 9.04 7.99
CA GLY A 239 2.72 8.66 8.87
C GLY A 239 2.53 9.61 10.07
N PHE A 240 2.31 9.03 11.24
CA PHE A 240 1.94 9.75 12.46
C PHE A 240 3.13 10.36 13.23
N ASP A 241 4.02 11.04 12.51
CA ASP A 241 5.09 11.85 13.11
C ASP A 241 4.56 13.18 13.68
N ALA A 242 5.46 14.06 14.11
CA ALA A 242 5.15 15.36 14.70
C ALA A 242 5.46 16.54 13.74
N MET A 243 5.28 16.36 12.43
CA MET A 243 5.46 17.41 11.43
C MET A 243 4.12 17.87 10.87
N GLU A 244 3.81 19.16 11.02
CA GLU A 244 2.59 19.77 10.50
C GLU A 244 2.48 19.63 8.98
N THR A 245 1.28 19.36 8.48
CA THR A 245 1.01 19.27 7.05
C THR A 245 -0.43 19.60 6.71
N LYS A 246 -0.63 20.06 5.48
CA LYS A 246 -1.93 20.11 4.80
C LYS A 246 -1.68 19.76 3.33
N ILE A 247 -2.37 18.75 2.81
CA ILE A 247 -2.17 18.23 1.46
C ILE A 247 -3.49 18.15 0.68
N PRO A 248 -3.46 17.86 -0.65
CA PRO A 248 -4.64 17.97 -1.50
C PRO A 248 -5.88 17.17 -1.08
N PHE A 249 -5.72 16.05 -0.37
CA PHE A 249 -6.86 15.34 0.23
C PHE A 249 -7.83 16.26 0.99
N TYR A 250 -7.36 17.34 1.61
CA TYR A 250 -8.21 18.32 2.28
C TYR A 250 -9.28 18.95 1.35
N TRP A 251 -8.95 19.23 0.09
CA TRP A 251 -9.84 19.95 -0.84
C TRP A 251 -10.22 19.19 -2.11
N SER A 252 -9.63 18.02 -2.35
CA SER A 252 -9.82 17.25 -3.59
C SER A 252 -10.38 15.85 -3.37
N MET A 253 -10.71 15.47 -2.13
CA MET A 253 -11.21 14.14 -1.80
C MET A 253 -12.58 14.24 -1.14
N SER A 254 -13.55 13.49 -1.67
CA SER A 254 -14.87 13.32 -1.04
C SER A 254 -14.76 12.59 0.29
N ILE A 255 -15.58 12.99 1.24
CA ILE A 255 -15.63 12.40 2.58
C ILE A 255 -16.95 11.66 2.77
N THR A 256 -16.88 10.50 3.39
CA THR A 256 -18.02 9.73 3.93
C THR A 256 -17.92 9.62 5.46
N LYS A 257 -16.69 9.67 5.99
CA LYS A 257 -16.39 9.74 7.42
C LYS A 257 -14.97 10.26 7.64
N LEU A 258 -14.75 10.82 8.83
CA LEU A 258 -13.45 11.24 9.31
C LEU A 258 -12.96 10.31 10.42
N CYS A 259 -11.65 10.13 10.51
CA CYS A 259 -10.98 9.63 11.70
C CYS A 259 -10.06 10.71 12.26
N LEU A 260 -10.43 11.22 13.42
CA LEU A 260 -9.79 12.35 14.08
C LEU A 260 -8.90 11.83 15.20
N GLY A 261 -7.61 12.14 15.15
CA GLY A 261 -6.62 11.66 16.11
C GLY A 261 -6.02 12.77 16.94
N MET A 262 -5.81 12.54 18.24
CA MET A 262 -5.05 13.44 19.11
C MET A 262 -4.00 12.65 19.90
N ARG A 263 -2.75 13.14 19.87
CA ARG A 263 -1.64 12.66 20.71
C ARG A 263 -1.30 13.73 21.74
N THR A 264 -1.51 13.42 23.01
CA THR A 264 -1.17 14.29 24.14
C THR A 264 0.21 13.92 24.68
N GLY A 265 0.89 14.88 25.32
CA GLY A 265 2.24 14.71 25.88
C GLY A 265 2.35 13.75 27.08
N SER A 266 1.29 13.02 27.42
CA SER A 266 1.21 12.15 28.60
C SER A 266 1.62 10.70 28.34
N ASP A 267 1.39 10.15 27.14
CA ASP A 267 1.61 8.71 26.89
C ASP A 267 1.97 8.32 25.45
N GLN A 268 2.22 9.28 24.55
CA GLN A 268 2.52 9.05 23.12
C GLN A 268 1.43 8.28 22.35
N ILE A 269 0.30 7.96 22.99
CA ILE A 269 -0.82 7.24 22.38
C ILE A 269 -1.67 8.22 21.58
N ILE A 270 -2.01 7.85 20.34
CA ILE A 270 -2.99 8.59 19.53
C ILE A 270 -4.37 8.04 19.86
N ARG A 271 -5.25 8.90 20.34
CA ARG A 271 -6.65 8.58 20.61
C ARG A 271 -7.48 9.02 19.43
N TRP A 272 -8.39 8.15 18.99
CA TRP A 272 -9.09 8.27 17.72
C TRP A 272 -10.59 8.42 17.92
N LEU A 273 -11.20 9.27 17.10
CA LEU A 273 -12.63 9.52 17.06
C LEU A 273 -13.13 9.39 15.62
N LYS A 274 -14.10 8.50 15.41
CA LYS A 274 -14.83 8.41 14.15
C LYS A 274 -15.95 9.45 14.11
N VAL A 275 -16.01 10.22 13.04
CA VAL A 275 -17.09 11.17 12.77
C VAL A 275 -17.72 10.83 11.42
N PRO A 276 -18.90 10.19 11.39
CA PRO A 276 -19.65 9.97 10.14
C PRO A 276 -20.11 11.32 9.58
N TYR A 277 -19.70 11.65 8.36
CA TYR A 277 -20.08 12.89 7.69
C TYR A 277 -19.78 12.83 6.19
N SER A 278 -20.76 13.17 5.37
CA SER A 278 -20.64 13.14 3.91
C SER A 278 -20.51 14.54 3.31
N ALA A 279 -19.50 14.76 2.46
CA ALA A 279 -19.34 15.99 1.68
C ALA A 279 -18.40 15.80 0.48
N LEU A 280 -18.36 16.80 -0.39
CA LEU A 280 -17.48 16.82 -1.57
C LEU A 280 -15.99 16.97 -1.20
N SER A 281 -15.69 17.70 -0.12
CA SER A 281 -14.36 17.75 0.51
C SER A 281 -14.44 18.38 1.90
N LEU A 282 -13.35 18.29 2.67
CA LEU A 282 -13.26 19.00 3.96
C LEU A 282 -13.22 20.53 3.75
N HIS A 283 -12.56 20.99 2.69
CA HIS A 283 -12.57 22.40 2.27
C HIS A 283 -13.97 22.93 2.01
N ASP A 284 -14.83 22.19 1.30
CA ASP A 284 -16.19 22.65 0.97
C ASP A 284 -17.07 22.86 2.21
N VAL A 285 -16.86 22.04 3.26
CA VAL A 285 -17.60 22.15 4.53
C VAL A 285 -17.05 23.28 5.40
N ILE A 286 -15.73 23.45 5.45
CA ILE A 286 -15.09 24.41 6.37
C ILE A 286 -15.06 25.82 5.79
N SER A 287 -14.81 25.99 4.48
CA SER A 287 -14.52 27.28 3.85
C SER A 287 -15.67 28.29 3.90
N THR A 288 -16.90 27.81 4.03
CA THR A 288 -18.10 28.67 4.17
C THR A 288 -18.17 29.38 5.53
N ASN A 289 -17.32 28.98 6.49
CA ASN A 289 -17.36 29.43 7.89
C ASN A 289 -18.75 29.27 8.55
N THR A 290 -19.59 28.41 7.97
CA THR A 290 -20.93 28.08 8.44
C THR A 290 -20.86 26.87 9.36
N PHE A 291 -21.65 26.89 10.43
CA PHE A 291 -21.70 25.78 11.37
C PHE A 291 -22.41 24.58 10.76
N HIS A 292 -21.76 23.42 10.76
CA HIS A 292 -22.37 22.16 10.37
C HIS A 292 -22.34 21.17 11.55
N PRO A 293 -23.50 20.77 12.10
CA PRO A 293 -23.56 19.91 13.28
C PRO A 293 -23.12 18.48 12.95
N VAL A 294 -22.57 17.80 13.95
CA VAL A 294 -22.34 16.34 13.91
C VAL A 294 -23.02 15.67 15.11
N SER A 295 -23.42 14.42 14.94
CA SER A 295 -24.15 13.63 15.95
C SER A 295 -23.24 12.96 17.00
N THR A 296 -21.93 13.00 16.80
CA THR A 296 -20.94 12.38 17.69
C THR A 296 -21.12 12.86 19.15
N PRO A 297 -21.29 11.95 20.13
CA PRO A 297 -21.52 12.32 21.53
C PRO A 297 -20.37 13.10 22.16
N ARG A 298 -20.69 13.99 23.10
CA ARG A 298 -19.71 14.82 23.84
C ARG A 298 -18.59 13.98 24.46
N ASP A 299 -18.93 12.86 25.07
CA ASP A 299 -17.96 12.03 25.80
C ASP A 299 -16.93 11.39 24.88
N GLN A 300 -17.30 11.13 23.61
CA GLN A 300 -16.34 10.64 22.62
C GLN A 300 -15.30 11.71 22.23
N TRP A 301 -15.68 12.99 22.23
CA TRP A 301 -14.73 14.09 22.06
C TRP A 301 -13.80 14.23 23.26
N LYS A 302 -14.35 14.09 24.47
CA LYS A 302 -13.54 14.07 25.70
C LYS A 302 -12.52 12.93 25.70
N ASN A 303 -12.88 11.77 25.19
CA ASN A 303 -11.99 10.61 25.09
C ASN A 303 -10.78 10.83 24.17
N LEU A 304 -10.74 11.87 23.33
CA LEU A 304 -9.54 12.23 22.57
C LEU A 304 -8.42 12.77 23.46
N VAL A 305 -8.78 13.42 24.57
CA VAL A 305 -7.84 14.16 25.44
C VAL A 305 -8.07 13.75 26.89
N PRO A 306 -7.21 12.88 27.46
CA PRO A 306 -7.28 12.49 28.86
C PRO A 306 -7.20 13.71 29.77
N GLY A 307 -8.05 13.75 30.81
CA GLY A 307 -8.14 14.89 31.72
C GLY A 307 -8.78 16.14 31.10
N SER A 308 -9.43 16.02 29.94
CA SER A 308 -10.13 17.15 29.33
C SER A 308 -11.30 17.67 30.17
N SER A 309 -11.56 18.96 30.01
CA SER A 309 -12.65 19.68 30.66
C SER A 309 -13.52 20.37 29.62
N LEU A 310 -14.83 20.34 29.82
CA LEU A 310 -15.81 21.05 29.01
C LEU A 310 -16.95 21.52 29.91
N GLN A 311 -17.47 22.72 29.66
CA GLN A 311 -18.72 23.16 30.26
C GLN A 311 -19.88 22.26 29.77
N THR A 312 -20.82 22.00 30.66
CA THR A 312 -21.77 20.87 30.51
C THR A 312 -23.16 21.27 30.06
N TYR A 313 -23.53 22.54 30.20
CA TYR A 313 -24.92 22.95 30.09
C TYR A 313 -25.41 23.07 28.65
N TYR A 314 -24.54 23.54 27.77
CA TYR A 314 -24.75 23.53 26.32
C TYR A 314 -23.48 23.08 25.60
N THR A 315 -23.64 22.28 24.54
CA THR A 315 -22.51 21.91 23.66
C THR A 315 -22.89 22.01 22.20
N ARG A 316 -21.99 22.62 21.42
CA ARG A 316 -22.11 22.72 19.96
C ARG A 316 -20.96 21.94 19.32
N LYS A 317 -21.31 20.90 18.55
CA LYS A 317 -20.38 19.88 18.05
C LYS A 317 -20.43 19.84 16.53
N GLY A 318 -19.28 19.90 15.87
CA GLY A 318 -19.18 19.77 14.41
C GLY A 318 -18.17 20.72 13.79
N PHE A 319 -18.47 21.15 12.57
CA PHE A 319 -17.60 22.01 11.79
C PHE A 319 -17.91 23.49 12.05
N ASN A 320 -16.87 24.32 12.09
CA ASN A 320 -16.96 25.76 12.40
C ASN A 320 -17.78 26.05 13.68
N ALA A 321 -17.60 25.24 14.72
CA ALA A 321 -18.24 25.44 16.01
C ALA A 321 -17.69 26.72 16.66
N LYS A 322 -18.54 27.73 16.85
CA LYS A 322 -18.21 29.00 17.52
C LYS A 322 -19.44 29.61 18.19
N ALA A 323 -19.19 30.64 18.98
CA ALA A 323 -20.20 31.52 19.56
C ALA A 323 -21.17 32.11 18.52
N SER A 324 -22.43 32.34 18.90
CA SER A 324 -23.43 33.03 18.07
C SER A 324 -23.28 34.56 18.08
N GLN A 325 -22.62 35.15 19.08
CA GLN A 325 -22.27 36.57 19.12
C GLN A 325 -20.75 36.75 19.18
N SER A 326 -20.23 37.72 18.42
CA SER A 326 -18.80 38.07 18.35
C SER A 326 -18.40 39.27 19.21
N ASP A 327 -19.35 40.00 19.80
CA ASP A 327 -19.14 41.40 20.22
C ASP A 327 -18.72 41.57 21.69
N ARG A 328 -17.95 40.63 22.25
CA ARG A 328 -17.29 40.86 23.55
C ARG A 328 -15.82 41.21 23.31
N ILE A 329 -15.25 41.98 24.24
CA ILE A 329 -13.81 42.29 24.32
C ILE A 329 -12.92 41.03 24.23
N TRP A 330 -13.49 39.86 24.53
CA TRP A 330 -12.86 38.55 24.48
C TRP A 330 -13.49 37.66 23.40
N ILE A 331 -12.65 36.91 22.68
CA ILE A 331 -13.11 35.95 21.68
C ILE A 331 -13.46 34.64 22.37
N ASN A 332 -14.73 34.26 22.36
CA ASN A 332 -15.22 33.00 22.93
C ASN A 332 -14.61 31.76 22.24
N SER A 333 -14.70 30.62 22.91
CA SER A 333 -14.24 29.32 22.41
C SER A 333 -14.75 28.97 21.01
N ARG A 334 -13.86 28.48 20.14
CA ARG A 334 -14.15 28.12 18.75
C ARG A 334 -13.27 26.98 18.24
N ALA A 335 -13.80 26.18 17.31
CA ALA A 335 -13.15 25.03 16.70
C ALA A 335 -13.58 24.85 15.24
N ARG A 336 -12.62 24.63 14.32
CA ARG A 336 -12.93 24.30 12.92
C ARG A 336 -13.55 22.92 12.79
N ILE A 337 -13.08 21.98 13.60
CA ILE A 337 -13.71 20.67 13.81
C ILE A 337 -13.62 20.37 15.31
N GLY A 338 -14.75 20.33 16.01
CA GLY A 338 -14.70 20.11 17.45
C GLY A 338 -15.99 20.35 18.19
N VAL A 339 -15.85 20.48 19.50
CA VAL A 339 -16.90 20.83 20.46
C VAL A 339 -16.55 22.13 21.12
N VAL A 340 -17.52 23.02 21.24
CA VAL A 340 -17.49 24.13 22.20
C VAL A 340 -18.56 23.90 23.27
N GLY A 341 -18.22 24.13 24.52
CA GLY A 341 -19.09 23.99 25.68
C GLY A 341 -19.40 25.35 26.29
N ASN A 342 -20.60 25.50 26.84
CA ASN A 342 -21.03 26.67 27.57
C ASN A 342 -21.73 26.30 28.89
N ASN A 343 -21.66 27.18 29.90
CA ASN A 343 -22.39 27.06 31.17
C ASN A 343 -23.80 27.67 31.11
N GLU A 344 -24.12 28.47 30.08
CA GLU A 344 -25.49 28.91 29.79
C GLU A 344 -26.24 27.94 28.85
N ARG A 345 -27.58 28.07 28.73
CA ARG A 345 -28.44 27.18 27.90
C ARG A 345 -28.35 27.50 26.40
N ASP A 346 -27.27 28.11 25.96
CA ASP A 346 -27.15 28.65 24.62
C ASP A 346 -25.70 28.65 24.11
N ALA A 347 -25.56 28.96 22.82
CA ALA A 347 -24.29 29.03 22.13
C ALA A 347 -23.64 30.42 22.16
N THR A 348 -24.08 31.34 23.03
CA THR A 348 -23.69 32.75 22.95
C THR A 348 -22.25 32.95 23.37
N THR A 349 -21.85 32.39 24.51
CA THR A 349 -20.53 32.64 25.11
C THR A 349 -19.86 31.38 25.62
N PRO A 350 -19.59 30.39 24.75
CA PRO A 350 -18.84 29.22 25.15
C PRO A 350 -17.45 29.61 25.67
N ASP A 351 -17.06 29.05 26.83
CA ASP A 351 -15.78 29.27 27.50
C ASP A 351 -15.00 27.95 27.68
N SER A 352 -15.26 26.97 26.80
CA SER A 352 -14.52 25.71 26.72
C SER A 352 -14.59 25.07 25.33
N ARG A 353 -13.55 24.34 24.93
CA ARG A 353 -13.43 23.70 23.63
C ARG A 353 -12.56 22.44 23.63
N ILE A 354 -12.89 21.49 22.76
CA ILE A 354 -12.02 20.39 22.33
C ILE A 354 -12.06 20.34 20.81
N GLY A 355 -10.92 20.37 20.13
CA GLY A 355 -10.95 20.21 18.68
C GLY A 355 -9.67 20.53 17.93
N PHE A 356 -9.84 20.61 16.62
CA PHE A 356 -8.85 20.86 15.59
C PHE A 356 -9.09 22.25 15.01
N GLY A 357 -8.02 23.02 14.83
CA GLY A 357 -8.11 24.42 14.41
C GLY A 357 -8.92 25.25 15.38
N THR A 358 -8.48 25.25 16.64
CA THR A 358 -9.16 25.95 17.72
C THR A 358 -8.57 27.35 17.94
N GLY A 359 -9.26 28.12 18.77
CA GLY A 359 -8.90 29.48 19.16
C GLY A 359 -9.95 30.02 20.14
N GLY A 360 -9.73 31.23 20.63
CA GLY A 360 -10.52 31.87 21.67
C GLY A 360 -9.65 32.27 22.86
N SER A 361 -9.89 33.49 23.36
CA SER A 361 -9.23 34.10 24.51
C SER A 361 -10.21 34.42 25.64
N GLY A 362 -11.46 33.93 25.52
CA GLY A 362 -12.50 34.04 26.55
C GLY A 362 -11.98 33.56 27.89
N ARG A 363 -12.24 34.31 28.96
CA ARG A 363 -11.98 33.89 30.36
C ARG A 363 -10.57 33.32 30.63
N ASN A 364 -9.54 33.85 29.95
CA ASN A 364 -8.14 33.42 30.06
C ASN A 364 -7.83 32.02 29.49
N GLU A 365 -8.59 31.57 28.49
CA GLU A 365 -8.19 30.47 27.62
C GLU A 365 -6.93 30.83 26.81
N ASP A 366 -6.11 29.82 26.46
CA ASP A 366 -4.96 30.01 25.58
C ASP A 366 -5.39 30.05 24.10
N ASP A 367 -5.46 31.24 23.50
CA ASP A 367 -5.78 31.43 22.07
C ASP A 367 -4.74 30.78 21.13
N THR A 368 -3.52 30.54 21.62
CA THR A 368 -2.46 29.89 20.82
C THR A 368 -2.61 28.36 20.76
N ASN A 369 -3.44 27.76 21.61
CA ASN A 369 -3.78 26.35 21.52
C ASN A 369 -4.67 26.13 20.29
N SER A 370 -4.06 25.66 19.19
CA SER A 370 -4.72 25.39 17.92
C SER A 370 -5.26 23.97 17.82
N CYS A 371 -4.85 23.06 18.70
CA CYS A 371 -5.41 21.72 18.77
C CYS A 371 -5.25 21.08 20.16
N GLY A 372 -6.35 20.53 20.68
CA GLY A 372 -6.41 19.94 22.00
C GLY A 372 -7.64 20.44 22.77
N ASN A 373 -7.47 20.75 24.05
CA ASN A 373 -8.53 21.20 24.95
C ASN A 373 -8.18 22.51 25.65
N GLU A 374 -9.15 23.43 25.73
CA GLU A 374 -9.14 24.59 26.63
C GLU A 374 -10.46 24.62 27.39
N ALA A 375 -10.42 24.98 28.67
CA ALA A 375 -11.60 25.26 29.47
C ALA A 375 -11.26 26.27 30.56
N ALA A 376 -12.11 27.28 30.73
CA ALA A 376 -12.01 28.21 31.84
C ALA A 376 -12.50 27.58 33.16
N GLY A 377 -11.85 27.95 34.26
CA GLY A 377 -12.17 27.49 35.61
C GLY A 377 -13.30 28.27 36.27
N ASP A 378 -13.83 27.72 37.37
CA ASP A 378 -14.86 28.34 38.23
C ASP A 378 -16.20 28.69 37.54
N ILE A 379 -16.49 28.10 36.37
CA ILE A 379 -17.70 28.38 35.58
C ILE A 379 -18.36 27.11 35.01
N GLY A 380 -18.45 26.06 35.81
CA GLY A 380 -19.23 24.86 35.46
C GLY A 380 -18.59 23.95 34.41
N ALA A 381 -17.28 24.05 34.22
CA ALA A 381 -16.49 23.07 33.47
C ALA A 381 -16.32 21.78 34.30
N ASP A 382 -16.49 20.62 33.67
CA ASP A 382 -16.59 19.34 34.40
C ASP A 382 -15.26 18.77 34.93
N ASN A 383 -14.12 19.37 34.59
CA ASN A 383 -12.82 19.05 35.17
C ASN A 383 -12.01 20.33 35.44
N ASP A 384 -12.70 21.41 35.83
CA ASP A 384 -12.14 22.72 36.14
C ASP A 384 -11.29 23.31 34.98
N LYS A 385 -10.42 24.29 35.26
CA LYS A 385 -9.52 24.91 34.30
C LYS A 385 -8.54 23.91 33.71
N VAL A 386 -8.54 23.78 32.39
CA VAL A 386 -7.64 22.89 31.66
C VAL A 386 -7.09 23.59 30.41
N SER A 387 -5.80 23.42 30.17
CA SER A 387 -5.13 23.79 28.91
C SER A 387 -4.22 22.63 28.50
N ILE A 388 -4.65 21.85 27.51
CA ILE A 388 -3.92 20.68 27.00
C ILE A 388 -3.74 20.84 25.51
N LYS A 389 -2.49 21.01 25.09
CA LYS A 389 -2.08 21.02 23.68
C LYS A 389 -1.83 19.59 23.21
N ALA A 390 -2.34 19.26 22.04
CA ALA A 390 -2.16 17.97 21.39
C ALA A 390 -1.52 18.12 20.02
N PHE A 391 -0.90 17.04 19.55
CA PHE A 391 -0.58 16.89 18.14
C PHE A 391 -1.69 16.09 17.47
N CYS A 392 -2.24 16.63 16.38
CA CYS A 392 -3.53 16.22 15.87
C CYS A 392 -3.46 15.74 14.43
N TYR A 393 -4.29 14.76 14.09
CA TYR A 393 -4.35 14.09 12.79
C TYR A 393 -5.77 14.09 12.26
N ILE A 394 -5.93 14.43 10.98
CA ILE A 394 -7.22 14.36 10.28
C ILE A 394 -7.06 13.38 9.12
N LEU A 395 -7.74 12.23 9.21
CA LEU A 395 -7.81 11.25 8.15
C LEU A 395 -9.21 11.16 7.57
N LEU A 396 -9.28 10.91 6.27
CA LEU A 396 -10.50 10.89 5.47
C LEU A 396 -10.72 9.51 4.84
N GLN A 397 -11.99 9.13 4.69
CA GLN A 397 -12.48 8.02 3.88
C GLN A 397 -13.74 8.39 3.14
#